data_AF-A0A9P9NQ58-F1
#
_entry.id   AF-A0A9P9NQ58-F1
#
_cell.length_a   1.000
_cell.length_b   1.000
_cell.length_c   1.000
_cell.angle_alpha   90.00
_cell.angle_beta   90.00
_cell.angle_gamma   90.00
#
_symmetry.space_group_name_H-M   'P 1'
#
loop_
_entity.id
_entity.type
_entity.pdbx_description
1 polymer ?
#
loop_
_entity_poly.entity_id
_entity_poly.type
_entity_poly.pdbx_seq_one_letter_code
_entity_poly.pdbx_strand_id
1 'polypeptide(L)'
;MRCGWLLCDWGDWYNFEDWFTEACPDALKVDYSGLPSCIKSCLPDQYMIYGCITQGRSCLCQKQNTFGCALKCDEASNKTINGWFTDLCGAPVDVTTSEDWDDDVPPTATHTGTVQRVRPKAPIHWYEYVAIVIGSLTVLALIVWCVLNIRLSNKIRVLPSSRLKSKST
;
A
#
# COMPACT_ATOMS: atom_id res chain seq x y z
N MET A 1 13.99 -6.43 2.99
CA MET A 1 13.74 -4.98 2.79
C MET A 1 12.88 -4.48 3.94
N ARG A 2 13.19 -3.35 4.59
CA ARG A 2 12.50 -2.89 5.84
C ARG A 2 11.55 -1.70 5.64
N CYS A 3 11.27 -1.33 4.39
CA CYS A 3 10.62 -0.05 4.08
C CYS A 3 9.11 -0.18 3.80
N GLY A 4 8.47 -1.33 4.05
CA GLY A 4 7.05 -1.51 3.72
C GLY A 4 6.03 -1.11 4.79
N TRP A 5 6.40 -1.09 6.08
CA TRP A 5 5.36 -1.17 7.13
C TRP A 5 5.43 -0.12 8.26
N LEU A 6 6.60 0.35 8.69
CA LEU A 6 6.72 1.19 9.90
C LEU A 6 7.55 2.46 9.76
N LEU A 7 8.45 2.55 8.76
CA LEU A 7 9.46 3.62 8.70
C LEU A 7 9.57 4.33 7.35
N CYS A 8 8.82 3.90 6.33
CA CYS A 8 8.77 4.59 5.05
C CYS A 8 7.32 4.79 4.64
N ASP A 9 7.06 5.93 4.01
CA ASP A 9 5.79 6.17 3.36
C ASP A 9 5.63 5.23 2.17
N TRP A 10 4.39 4.81 1.89
CA TRP A 10 4.09 3.96 0.73
C TRP A 10 4.62 4.58 -0.57
N GLY A 11 4.63 5.91 -0.70
CA GLY A 11 5.21 6.59 -1.85
C GLY A 11 6.72 6.37 -2.02
N ASP A 12 7.50 6.40 -0.92
CA ASP A 12 8.93 6.12 -0.96
C ASP A 12 9.20 4.64 -1.30
N TRP A 13 8.32 3.73 -0.87
CA TRP A 13 8.38 2.31 -1.21
C TRP A 13 8.13 2.06 -2.71
N TYR A 14 7.05 2.62 -3.27
CA TYR A 14 6.77 2.51 -4.72
C TYR A 14 7.90 3.07 -5.57
N ASN A 15 8.45 4.23 -5.20
CA ASN A 15 9.59 4.82 -5.91
C ASN A 15 10.84 3.92 -5.89
N PHE A 16 11.06 3.17 -4.81
CA PHE A 16 12.16 2.22 -4.73
C PHE A 16 11.94 1.00 -5.62
N GLU A 17 10.72 0.44 -5.66
CA GLU A 17 10.39 -0.70 -6.53
C GLU A 17 10.44 -0.33 -8.02
N ASP A 18 9.97 0.85 -8.38
CA ASP A 18 10.08 1.38 -9.75
C ASP A 18 11.54 1.55 -10.15
N TRP A 19 12.36 2.17 -9.28
CA TRP A 19 13.80 2.27 -9.50
C TRP A 19 14.46 0.90 -9.59
N PHE A 20 14.09 -0.06 -8.73
CA PHE A 20 14.68 -1.40 -8.74
C PHE A 20 14.35 -2.14 -10.05
N THR A 21 13.12 -1.99 -10.55
CA THR A 21 12.69 -2.57 -11.83
C THR A 21 13.48 -1.98 -13.00
N GLU A 22 13.76 -0.67 -12.98
CA GLU A 22 14.56 0.00 -14.01
C GLU A 22 16.06 -0.33 -13.90
N ALA A 23 16.59 -0.35 -12.67
CA ALA A 23 18.01 -0.61 -12.40
C ALA A 23 18.39 -2.09 -12.59
N CYS A 24 17.43 -3.00 -12.44
CA CYS A 24 17.63 -4.45 -12.54
C CYS A 24 16.58 -5.06 -13.48
N PRO A 25 16.66 -4.82 -14.80
CA PRO A 25 15.69 -5.35 -15.76
C PRO A 25 15.70 -6.88 -15.84
N ASP A 26 16.84 -7.50 -15.51
CA ASP A 26 17.02 -8.95 -15.48
C ASP A 26 16.74 -9.57 -14.09
N ALA A 27 16.10 -8.82 -13.18
CA ALA A 27 15.71 -9.35 -11.89
C ALA A 27 14.82 -10.59 -12.08
N LEU A 28 15.23 -11.70 -11.48
CA LEU A 28 14.55 -12.99 -11.66
C LEU A 28 13.16 -12.93 -11.02
N LYS A 29 12.14 -12.72 -11.86
CA LYS A 29 10.74 -12.82 -11.46
C LYS A 29 10.41 -14.27 -11.15
N VAL A 30 9.66 -14.46 -10.07
CA VAL A 30 9.19 -15.78 -9.68
C VAL A 30 8.13 -16.25 -10.69
N ASP A 31 8.31 -17.46 -11.20
CA ASP A 31 7.28 -18.13 -11.99
C ASP A 31 6.38 -18.98 -11.08
N TYR A 32 5.12 -18.54 -10.95
CA TYR A 32 4.07 -19.23 -10.19
C TYR A 32 3.38 -20.33 -11.02
N SER A 33 3.81 -20.59 -12.25
CA SER A 33 3.17 -21.57 -13.15
C SER A 33 3.12 -22.98 -12.55
N GLY A 34 4.17 -23.36 -11.80
CA GLY A 34 4.33 -24.67 -11.16
C GLY A 34 3.51 -24.88 -9.88
N LEU A 35 2.78 -23.87 -9.41
CA LEU A 35 1.92 -24.00 -8.24
C LEU A 35 0.55 -24.60 -8.58
N PRO A 36 -0.07 -25.34 -7.64
CA PRO A 36 -1.42 -25.86 -7.79
C PRO A 36 -2.46 -24.72 -7.85
N SER A 37 -3.57 -24.96 -8.55
CA SER A 37 -4.62 -23.95 -8.75
C SER A 37 -5.23 -23.41 -7.45
N CYS A 38 -5.23 -24.20 -6.37
CA CYS A 38 -5.74 -23.79 -5.06
C CYS A 38 -5.00 -22.58 -4.46
N ILE A 39 -3.73 -22.39 -4.79
CA ILE A 39 -2.88 -21.32 -4.22
C ILE A 39 -2.41 -20.31 -5.27
N LYS A 40 -2.38 -20.71 -6.55
CA LYS A 40 -1.75 -19.97 -7.66
C LYS A 40 -2.28 -18.55 -7.84
N SER A 41 -3.56 -18.30 -7.56
CA SER A 41 -4.15 -16.96 -7.63
C SER A 41 -4.03 -16.16 -6.34
N CYS A 42 -3.84 -16.81 -5.19
CA CYS A 42 -3.81 -16.16 -3.87
C CYS A 42 -2.39 -15.73 -3.48
N LEU A 43 -1.40 -16.59 -3.74
CA LEU A 43 -0.04 -16.39 -3.27
C LEU A 43 0.61 -15.10 -3.81
N PRO A 44 0.52 -14.77 -5.12
CA PRO A 44 1.12 -13.53 -5.64
C PRO A 44 0.53 -12.28 -4.98
N ASP A 45 -0.79 -12.26 -4.77
CA ASP A 45 -1.49 -11.14 -4.14
C ASP A 45 -1.06 -10.94 -2.69
N GLN A 46 -0.93 -12.02 -1.91
CA GLN A 46 -0.47 -11.94 -0.52
C GLN A 46 0.97 -11.44 -0.41
N TYR A 47 1.86 -11.91 -1.29
CA TYR A 47 3.22 -11.40 -1.33
C TYR A 47 3.28 -9.92 -1.72
N MET A 48 2.41 -9.47 -2.63
CA MET A 48 2.29 -8.05 -2.95
C MET A 48 1.81 -7.23 -1.74
N ILE A 49 0.81 -7.71 -1.00
CA ILE A 49 0.29 -7.06 0.22
C ILE A 49 1.38 -7.00 1.30
N TYR A 50 2.16 -8.08 1.46
CA TYR A 50 3.29 -8.12 2.39
C TYR A 50 4.37 -7.09 2.02
N GLY A 51 4.50 -6.76 0.73
CA GLY A 51 5.40 -5.75 0.20
C GLY A 51 6.30 -6.26 -0.94
N CYS A 52 6.27 -7.54 -1.29
CA CYS A 52 7.02 -8.10 -2.42
C CYS A 52 6.40 -7.76 -3.78
N ILE A 53 6.34 -6.47 -4.13
CA ILE A 53 5.67 -5.94 -5.33
C ILE A 53 6.31 -6.45 -6.62
N THR A 54 7.63 -6.43 -6.72
CA THR A 54 8.37 -6.96 -7.88
C THR A 54 8.30 -8.47 -8.04
N GLN A 55 7.70 -9.20 -7.07
CA GLN A 55 7.62 -10.66 -7.05
C GLN A 55 8.98 -11.33 -7.30
N GLY A 56 10.06 -10.70 -6.79
CA GLY A 56 11.41 -11.20 -6.90
C GLY A 56 11.66 -12.38 -5.97
N ARG A 57 12.47 -13.33 -6.43
CA ARG A 57 12.85 -14.53 -5.66
C ARG A 57 13.40 -14.19 -4.27
N SER A 58 14.21 -13.14 -4.15
CA SER A 58 14.84 -12.73 -2.88
C SER A 58 13.82 -12.32 -1.81
N CYS A 59 12.76 -11.60 -2.19
CA CYS A 59 11.71 -11.16 -1.25
C CYS A 59 10.87 -12.35 -0.80
N LEU A 60 10.46 -13.19 -1.75
CA LEU A 60 9.68 -14.39 -1.48
C LEU A 60 10.43 -15.36 -0.55
N CYS A 61 11.72 -15.59 -0.80
CA CYS A 61 12.54 -16.48 0.03
C CYS A 61 12.91 -15.88 1.40
N GLN A 62 12.78 -14.55 1.60
CA GLN A 62 13.00 -13.91 2.90
C GLN A 62 11.84 -14.23 3.87
N LYS A 63 10.63 -14.37 3.35
CA LYS A 63 9.44 -14.78 4.10
C LYS A 63 8.77 -15.94 3.39
N GLN A 64 9.30 -17.14 3.63
CA GLN A 64 8.71 -18.40 3.16
C GLN A 64 7.41 -18.65 3.93
N ASN A 65 6.30 -18.12 3.44
CA ASN A 65 4.98 -18.26 4.05
C ASN A 65 3.92 -18.32 2.93
N THR A 66 2.86 -19.08 3.16
CA THR A 66 1.72 -19.15 2.24
C THR A 66 0.60 -18.16 2.59
N PHE A 67 0.70 -17.44 3.71
CA PHE A 67 -0.28 -16.43 4.14
C PHE A 67 -1.70 -17.00 4.25
N GLY A 68 -1.81 -18.27 4.67
CA GLY A 68 -3.07 -19.00 4.72
C GLY A 68 -3.68 -19.36 3.35
N CYS A 69 -3.06 -19.00 2.23
CA CYS A 69 -3.55 -19.36 0.89
C CYS A 69 -3.62 -20.88 0.68
N ALA A 70 -2.78 -21.64 1.38
CA ALA A 70 -2.71 -23.09 1.24
C ALA A 70 -3.69 -23.86 2.14
N LEU A 71 -4.45 -23.20 3.02
CA LEU A 71 -5.36 -23.85 3.96
C LEU A 71 -6.47 -24.70 3.30
N LYS A 72 -6.80 -24.39 2.03
CA LYS A 72 -7.81 -25.10 1.25
C LYS A 72 -7.22 -26.09 0.25
N CYS A 73 -5.90 -26.26 0.24
CA CYS A 73 -5.21 -27.20 -0.61
C CYS A 73 -5.22 -28.60 0.01
N ASP A 74 -5.27 -29.64 -0.82
CA ASP A 74 -5.15 -31.02 -0.39
C ASP A 74 -3.68 -31.40 -0.10
N GLU A 75 -3.46 -32.55 0.54
CA GLU A 75 -2.13 -33.01 0.94
C GLU A 75 -1.17 -33.15 -0.25
N ALA A 76 -1.67 -33.59 -1.40
CA ALA A 76 -0.89 -33.70 -2.63
C ALA A 76 -0.45 -32.32 -3.16
N SER A 77 -1.34 -31.33 -3.13
CA SER A 77 -0.99 -29.94 -3.47
C SER A 77 0.01 -29.35 -2.48
N ASN A 78 -0.13 -29.63 -1.17
CA ASN A 78 0.79 -29.15 -0.14
C ASN A 78 2.21 -29.68 -0.37
N LYS A 79 2.35 -30.96 -0.77
CA LYS A 79 3.64 -31.52 -1.17
C LYS A 79 4.23 -30.81 -2.40
N THR A 80 3.39 -30.46 -3.37
CA THR A 80 3.80 -29.71 -4.57
C THR A 80 4.26 -28.30 -4.23
N ILE A 81 3.53 -27.61 -3.33
CA ILE A 81 3.90 -26.28 -2.81
C ILE A 81 5.26 -26.33 -2.11
N ASN A 82 5.47 -27.33 -1.24
CA ASN A 82 6.74 -27.50 -0.54
C ASN A 82 7.91 -27.81 -1.49
N GLY A 83 7.66 -28.64 -2.51
CA GLY A 83 8.65 -28.88 -3.57
C GLY A 83 9.02 -27.60 -4.31
N TRP A 84 8.01 -26.82 -4.72
CA TRP A 84 8.21 -25.55 -5.42
C TRP A 84 9.01 -24.54 -4.58
N PHE A 85 8.68 -24.38 -3.28
CA PHE A 85 9.46 -23.52 -2.38
C PHE A 85 10.88 -24.06 -2.14
N THR A 86 11.06 -25.38 -2.07
CA THR A 86 12.39 -25.98 -1.91
C THR A 86 13.26 -25.75 -3.15
N ASP A 87 12.71 -25.89 -4.35
CA ASP A 87 13.42 -25.64 -5.60
C ASP A 87 13.77 -24.15 -5.76
N LEU A 88 12.83 -23.27 -5.35
CA LEU A 88 13.00 -21.83 -5.46
C LEU A 88 13.87 -21.24 -4.34
N CYS A 89 13.80 -21.71 -3.10
CA CYS A 89 14.44 -21.07 -1.95
C CYS A 89 15.44 -21.97 -1.21
N GLY A 90 15.55 -23.24 -1.59
CA GLY A 90 16.41 -24.23 -0.93
C GLY A 90 15.82 -24.81 0.37
N ALA A 91 14.59 -24.42 0.74
CA ALA A 91 13.92 -24.87 1.94
C ALA A 91 12.40 -24.99 1.73
N PRO A 92 11.73 -25.94 2.39
CA PRO A 92 10.27 -26.08 2.32
C PRO A 92 9.58 -24.96 3.10
N VAL A 93 8.32 -24.68 2.74
CA VAL A 93 7.50 -23.68 3.43
C VAL A 93 6.59 -24.34 4.48
N ASP A 94 6.25 -23.60 5.54
CA ASP A 94 5.17 -24.02 6.43
C ASP A 94 3.81 -23.70 5.78
N VAL A 95 3.06 -24.76 5.48
CA VAL A 95 1.77 -24.70 4.78
C VAL A 95 0.60 -24.51 5.77
N THR A 96 0.87 -24.62 7.07
CA THR A 96 -0.16 -24.68 8.12
C THR A 96 -0.41 -23.36 8.84
N THR A 97 0.43 -22.36 8.62
CA THR A 97 0.35 -21.07 9.30
C THR A 97 -0.49 -20.06 8.52
N SER A 98 -1.71 -19.79 9.02
CA SER A 98 -2.32 -18.47 8.86
C SER A 98 -1.51 -17.50 9.71
N GLU A 99 -1.09 -16.36 9.16
CA GLU A 99 -0.16 -15.43 9.80
C GLU A 99 -0.39 -15.24 11.31
N ASP A 100 0.63 -15.58 12.10
CA ASP A 100 0.94 -14.86 13.33
C ASP A 100 1.94 -13.77 12.92
N TRP A 101 1.61 -12.51 13.15
CA TRP A 101 2.43 -11.36 12.80
C TRP A 101 3.59 -11.17 13.79
N ASP A 102 4.20 -12.26 14.26
CA ASP A 102 5.33 -12.19 15.18
C ASP A 102 6.63 -11.92 14.40
N ASP A 103 7.04 -10.66 14.49
CA ASP A 103 8.32 -10.09 14.08
C ASP A 103 9.49 -10.65 14.91
N ASP A 104 9.87 -11.93 14.73
CA ASP A 104 11.04 -12.47 15.46
C ASP A 104 11.86 -13.52 14.69
N VAL A 105 12.11 -13.27 13.40
CA VAL A 105 13.18 -13.98 12.67
C VAL A 105 14.33 -13.01 12.36
N PRO A 106 15.50 -13.13 13.02
CA PRO A 106 16.66 -12.32 12.69
C PRO A 106 17.18 -12.69 11.28
N PRO A 107 17.46 -11.71 10.41
CA PRO A 107 17.95 -12.01 9.08
C PRO A 107 19.41 -12.46 9.14
N THR A 108 19.66 -13.75 8.89
CA THR A 108 20.98 -14.23 8.47
C THR A 108 21.18 -13.84 7.01
N ALA A 109 21.63 -12.61 6.78
CA ALA A 109 22.19 -12.19 5.50
C ALA A 109 23.25 -11.11 5.73
N THR A 110 24.49 -11.54 5.87
CA THR A 110 25.67 -10.66 5.88
C THR A 110 25.91 -10.14 4.46
N HIS A 111 25.35 -8.98 4.13
CA HIS A 111 25.82 -8.17 3.01
C HIS A 111 26.10 -6.75 3.51
N THR A 112 27.38 -6.51 3.80
CA THR A 112 27.95 -5.18 4.01
C THR A 112 28.02 -4.45 2.67
N GLY A 113 26.92 -3.79 2.32
CA GLY A 113 26.86 -2.82 1.23
C GLY A 113 26.19 -1.56 1.75
N THR A 114 26.94 -0.49 1.92
CA THR A 114 26.42 0.86 2.19
C THR A 114 25.59 1.30 0.99
N VAL A 115 24.27 1.09 1.04
CA VAL A 115 23.33 1.62 0.07
C VAL A 115 23.25 3.13 0.26
N GLN A 116 23.94 3.86 -0.61
CA GLN A 116 23.79 5.31 -0.72
C GLN A 116 22.33 5.63 -1.07
N ARG A 117 21.67 6.40 -0.20
CA ARG A 117 20.42 7.11 -0.54
C ARG A 117 20.72 8.12 -1.62
N VAL A 118 20.44 7.78 -2.87
CA VAL A 118 20.39 8.76 -3.96
C VAL A 118 18.91 9.07 -4.19
N ARG A 119 18.48 10.28 -3.82
CA ARG A 119 17.24 10.87 -4.32
C ARG A 119 17.56 11.67 -5.56
N PRO A 120 17.14 11.26 -6.76
CA PRO A 120 16.73 12.21 -7.78
C PRO A 120 15.22 12.41 -7.60
N LYS A 121 14.85 13.59 -7.09
CA LYS A 121 13.48 14.08 -7.08
C LYS A 121 13.02 14.16 -8.54
N ALA A 122 11.99 13.41 -8.93
CA ALA A 122 11.42 13.53 -10.27
C ALA A 122 11.00 15.00 -10.52
N PRO A 123 11.21 15.53 -11.73
CA PRO A 123 10.77 16.88 -12.05
C PRO A 123 9.25 16.93 -11.95
N ILE A 124 8.75 17.77 -11.05
CA ILE A 124 7.31 17.99 -10.81
C ILE A 124 6.68 18.37 -12.15
N HIS A 125 5.71 17.57 -12.61
CA HIS A 125 5.01 17.85 -13.85
C HIS A 125 4.05 19.04 -13.67
N TRP A 126 3.87 19.84 -14.73
CA TRP A 126 3.07 21.06 -14.69
C TRP A 126 1.62 20.83 -14.22
N TYR A 127 1.05 19.64 -14.47
CA TYR A 127 -0.32 19.31 -14.06
C TYR A 127 -0.45 19.06 -12.55
N GLU A 128 0.61 18.65 -11.86
CA GLU A 128 0.60 18.49 -10.39
C GLU A 128 0.50 19.85 -9.70
N TYR A 129 1.16 20.87 -10.25
CA TYR A 129 1.02 22.24 -9.79
C TYR A 129 -0.42 22.75 -9.97
N VAL A 130 -1.02 22.46 -11.13
CA VAL A 130 -2.41 22.83 -11.41
C VAL A 130 -3.38 22.16 -10.43
N ALA A 131 -3.18 20.88 -10.10
CA ALA A 131 -4.01 20.16 -9.15
C ALA A 131 -3.96 20.78 -7.74
N ILE A 132 -2.76 21.14 -7.26
CA ILE A 132 -2.58 21.79 -5.95
C ILE A 132 -3.25 23.16 -5.93
N VAL A 133 -3.09 23.96 -6.99
CA VAL A 133 -3.71 25.30 -7.08
C VAL A 133 -5.24 25.19 -7.09
N ILE A 134 -5.82 24.31 -7.90
CA ILE A 134 -7.28 24.10 -7.96
C ILE A 134 -7.79 23.60 -6.60
N GLY A 135 -7.10 22.65 -5.97
CA GLY A 135 -7.42 22.17 -4.63
C GLY A 135 -7.44 23.30 -3.59
N SER A 136 -6.43 24.18 -3.61
CA SER A 136 -6.37 25.31 -2.68
C SER A 136 -7.50 26.33 -2.91
N LEU A 137 -7.83 26.64 -4.17
CA LEU A 137 -8.88 27.59 -4.53
C LEU A 137 -10.27 27.08 -4.16
N THR A 138 -10.55 25.79 -4.36
CA THR A 138 -11.84 25.20 -4.00
C THR A 138 -12.07 25.23 -2.48
N VAL A 139 -11.05 24.92 -1.69
CA VAL A 139 -11.12 25.02 -0.22
C VAL A 139 -11.38 26.46 0.23
N LEU A 140 -10.67 27.44 -0.35
CA LEU A 140 -10.88 28.85 -0.01
C LEU A 140 -12.30 29.33 -0.39
N ALA A 141 -12.81 28.92 -1.55
CA ALA A 141 -14.16 29.25 -1.98
C ALA A 141 -15.22 28.71 -1.00
N LEU A 142 -15.05 27.47 -0.51
CA LEU A 142 -15.94 26.87 0.49
C LEU A 142 -15.89 27.61 1.83
N ILE A 143 -14.70 28.02 2.29
CA ILE A 143 -14.56 28.80 3.53
C ILE A 143 -15.29 30.14 3.41
N VAL A 144 -15.07 30.87 2.32
CA VAL A 144 -15.75 32.16 2.07
C VAL A 144 -17.26 31.99 2.00
N TRP A 145 -17.74 30.97 1.30
CA TRP A 145 -19.15 30.63 1.19
C TRP A 145 -19.78 30.34 2.55
N CYS A 146 -19.12 29.55 3.40
CA CYS A 146 -19.58 29.26 4.75
C CYS A 146 -19.66 30.54 5.60
N VAL A 147 -18.64 31.39 5.59
CA VAL A 147 -18.62 32.64 6.37
C VAL A 147 -19.75 33.58 5.93
N LEU A 148 -19.96 33.73 4.62
CA LEU A 148 -21.02 34.58 4.07
C LEU A 148 -22.41 34.08 4.47
N ASN A 149 -22.67 32.77 4.37
CA ASN A 149 -23.96 32.20 4.77
C ASN A 149 -24.23 32.29 6.27
N ILE A 150 -23.21 32.15 7.11
CA ILE A 150 -23.32 32.37 8.56
C ILE A 150 -23.67 33.83 8.85
N ARG A 151 -23.00 34.79 8.18
CA ARG A 151 -23.26 36.23 8.34
C ARG A 151 -24.69 36.60 7.89
N LEU A 152 -25.16 36.04 6.78
CA LEU A 152 -26.52 36.25 6.27
C LEU A 152 -27.58 35.68 7.21
N SER A 153 -27.37 34.46 7.72
CA SER A 153 -28.26 33.81 8.69
C SER A 153 -28.35 34.61 10.00
N ASN A 154 -27.23 35.17 10.47
CA ASN A 154 -27.22 36.02 11.66
C ASN A 154 -27.95 37.36 11.42
N LYS A 155 -27.86 37.94 10.22
CA LYS A 155 -28.52 39.21 9.88
C LYS A 155 -30.04 39.07 9.83
N ILE A 156 -30.56 37.93 9.36
CA ILE A 156 -32.01 37.66 9.31
C ILE A 156 -32.60 37.46 10.71
N ARG A 157 -31.85 36.86 11.63
CA ARG A 157 -32.29 36.59 13.01
C ARG A 157 -32.47 37.86 13.86
N VAL A 158 -31.89 39.00 13.43
CA VAL A 158 -31.94 40.29 14.13
C VAL A 158 -33.04 41.21 13.58
N LEU A 159 -33.77 40.82 12.53
CA LEU A 159 -34.94 41.58 12.09
C LEU A 159 -36.03 41.49 13.18
N PRO A 160 -36.40 42.60 13.84
CA PRO A 160 -37.35 42.57 14.94
C PRO A 160 -38.73 42.14 14.43
N SER A 161 -39.26 41.09 15.04
CA SER A 161 -40.64 40.62 14.93
C SER A 161 -41.62 41.62 15.56
N SER A 162 -41.63 42.88 15.10
CA SER A 162 -42.45 43.95 15.67
C SER A 162 -43.64 44.36 14.80
N ARG A 163 -44.03 43.56 13.79
CA ARG A 163 -45.14 43.91 12.89
C ARG A 163 -46.26 42.85 12.81
N LEU A 164 -46.73 42.33 13.95
CA LEU A 164 -47.98 41.55 14.03
C LEU A 164 -48.72 41.76 15.37
N LYS A 165 -48.98 43.02 15.76
CA LYS A 165 -50.06 43.35 16.72
C LYS A 165 -50.64 44.73 16.40
N SER A 166 -51.50 44.81 15.39
CA SER A 166 -52.42 45.93 15.23
C SER A 166 -53.67 45.48 14.47
N LYS A 167 -54.66 45.02 15.25
CA LYS A 167 -56.09 45.33 15.11
C LYS A 167 -56.87 44.45 16.06
N SER A 168 -57.12 44.97 17.25
CA SER A 168 -58.34 44.66 18.00
C SER A 168 -59.17 45.93 17.92
N THR A 169 -60.32 45.84 17.25
CA THR A 169 -61.43 46.77 17.39
C THR A 169 -62.68 45.91 17.42
#